data_AF-A0A3D5Z6K1-F1
#
_entry.id   AF-A0A3D5Z6K1-F1
#
_cell.length_a   1.000
_cell.length_b   1.000
_cell.length_c   1.000
_cell.angle_alpha   90.00
_cell.angle_beta   90.00
_cell.angle_gamma   90.00
#
_symmetry.space_group_name_H-M   'P 1'
#
loop_
_entity.id
_entity.type
_entity.pdbx_description
1 polymer ?
#
loop_
_entity_poly.entity_id
_entity_poly.type
_entity_poly.pdbx_seq_one_letter_code
_entity_poly.pdbx_strand_id
1 'polypeptide(L)'
;MRYSRIKKKPFTKYAKYNIILVCKVDDEMNKNKQIIENCPNFYKIINFDYFEEDYFTANLIKIYRDFVFSIDPSSEEEITKVKEIDKILAKYIDDYIFRKEMKYELLKVKITKDENLLQNLINSIIGIFEQFEEGKTRKIYISRWI
;
A
#
# COMPACT_ATOMS: atom_id res chain seq x y z
N MET A 1 -4.94 -28.86 -27.36
CA MET A 1 -4.02 -29.27 -26.27
C MET A 1 -4.82 -29.92 -25.16
N ARG A 2 -4.47 -31.15 -24.75
CA ARG A 2 -5.22 -31.98 -23.79
C ARG A 2 -4.74 -31.70 -22.36
N TYR A 3 -5.63 -31.31 -21.45
CA TYR A 3 -5.34 -31.32 -20.01
C TYR A 3 -5.50 -32.74 -19.46
N SER A 4 -4.40 -33.29 -18.95
CA SER A 4 -4.31 -34.64 -18.40
C SER A 4 -5.07 -34.74 -17.07
N ARG A 5 -6.01 -35.70 -17.01
CA ARG A 5 -6.87 -36.02 -15.86
C ARG A 5 -6.04 -36.68 -14.74
N ILE A 6 -5.74 -35.93 -13.67
CA ILE A 6 -5.00 -36.44 -12.49
C ILE A 6 -5.91 -37.39 -11.70
N LYS A 7 -5.48 -38.65 -11.55
CA LYS A 7 -6.21 -39.70 -10.80
C LYS A 7 -6.18 -39.40 -9.29
N LYS A 8 -7.34 -39.23 -8.66
CA LYS A 8 -7.48 -39.10 -7.20
C LYS A 8 -7.28 -40.47 -6.53
N LYS A 9 -6.23 -40.61 -5.70
CA LYS A 9 -6.00 -41.77 -4.81
C LYS A 9 -6.51 -41.48 -3.39
N PRO A 10 -6.90 -42.50 -2.59
CA PRO A 10 -7.63 -42.30 -1.34
C PRO A 10 -6.72 -41.70 -0.26
N PHE A 11 -7.22 -40.62 0.37
CA PHE A 11 -6.48 -39.72 1.23
C PHE A 11 -6.60 -40.16 2.71
N THR A 12 -5.51 -40.68 3.28
CA THR A 12 -5.37 -41.03 4.70
C THR A 12 -5.10 -39.79 5.57
N LYS A 13 -5.39 -39.89 6.88
CA LYS A 13 -5.38 -38.90 8.00
C LYS A 13 -4.51 -37.63 7.91
N TYR A 14 -3.39 -37.64 7.17
CA TYR A 14 -2.54 -36.48 6.87
C TYR A 14 -3.15 -35.51 5.84
N ALA A 15 -4.16 -35.95 5.10
CA ALA A 15 -4.88 -35.14 4.14
C ALA A 15 -5.63 -33.96 4.77
N LYS A 16 -6.10 -34.10 6.01
CA LYS A 16 -6.84 -33.01 6.68
C LYS A 16 -5.96 -31.78 6.88
N TYR A 17 -4.70 -31.97 7.29
CA TYR A 17 -3.75 -30.87 7.45
C TYR A 17 -3.31 -30.29 6.11
N ASN A 18 -3.04 -31.12 5.10
CA ASN A 18 -2.70 -30.64 3.76
C ASN A 18 -3.86 -29.92 3.07
N ILE A 19 -5.10 -30.38 3.21
CA ILE A 19 -6.28 -29.71 2.65
C ILE A 19 -6.52 -28.38 3.36
N ILE A 20 -6.39 -28.32 4.70
CA ILE A 20 -6.51 -27.06 5.44
C ILE A 20 -5.41 -26.07 5.06
N LEU A 21 -4.17 -26.55 4.85
CA LEU A 21 -3.07 -25.69 4.37
C LEU A 21 -3.34 -25.17 2.96
N VAL A 22 -3.76 -26.03 2.04
CA VAL A 22 -4.07 -25.66 0.66
C VAL A 22 -5.24 -24.66 0.62
N CYS A 23 -6.32 -24.92 1.36
CA CYS A 23 -7.46 -23.99 1.43
C CYS A 23 -7.07 -22.64 2.05
N LYS A 24 -6.25 -22.59 3.11
CA LYS A 24 -5.76 -21.31 3.66
C LYS A 24 -4.95 -20.51 2.64
N VAL A 25 -4.09 -21.18 1.87
CA VAL A 25 -3.28 -20.55 0.84
C VAL A 25 -4.16 -20.06 -0.33
N ASP A 26 -5.18 -20.82 -0.71
CA ASP A 26 -6.14 -20.44 -1.76
C ASP A 26 -6.99 -19.22 -1.35
N ASP A 27 -7.43 -19.13 -0.08
CA ASP A 27 -8.17 -17.98 0.46
C ASP A 27 -7.29 -16.71 0.53
N GLU A 28 -6.04 -16.81 1.00
CA GLU A 28 -5.09 -15.68 1.02
C GLU A 28 -4.76 -15.17 -0.39
N MET A 29 -4.56 -16.07 -1.37
CA MET A 29 -4.32 -15.68 -2.76
C MET A 29 -5.52 -14.92 -3.36
N ASN A 30 -6.74 -15.30 -2.99
CA ASN A 30 -7.95 -14.68 -3.52
C ASN A 30 -8.19 -13.29 -2.90
N LYS A 31 -7.94 -13.12 -1.59
CA LYS A 31 -7.96 -11.82 -0.92
C LYS A 31 -6.96 -10.84 -1.54
N ASN A 32 -5.72 -11.27 -1.71
CA ASN A 32 -4.65 -10.43 -2.28
C ASN A 32 -4.99 -9.97 -3.70
N LYS A 33 -5.60 -10.85 -4.50
CA LYS A 33 -6.03 -10.50 -5.86
C LYS A 33 -7.11 -9.42 -5.87
N GLN A 34 -8.11 -9.52 -4.99
CA GLN A 34 -9.16 -8.50 -4.85
C GLN A 34 -8.60 -7.13 -4.42
N ILE A 35 -7.61 -7.12 -3.54
CA ILE A 35 -6.98 -5.88 -3.08
C ILE A 35 -6.14 -5.24 -4.20
N ILE A 36 -5.36 -6.04 -4.94
CA ILE A 36 -4.55 -5.56 -6.07
C ILE A 36 -5.45 -5.00 -7.20
N GLU A 37 -6.61 -5.61 -7.47
CA GLU A 37 -7.59 -5.08 -8.43
C GLU A 37 -8.07 -3.66 -8.06
N ASN A 38 -8.08 -3.30 -6.78
CA ASN A 38 -8.45 -1.98 -6.30
C ASN A 38 -7.31 -0.94 -6.39
N CYS A 39 -6.07 -1.36 -6.68
CA CYS A 39 -4.86 -0.53 -6.68
C CYS A 39 -4.21 -0.49 -8.07
N PRO A 40 -4.60 0.45 -8.96
CA PRO A 40 -4.08 0.49 -10.33
C PRO A 40 -2.59 0.83 -10.41
N ASN A 41 -2.03 1.55 -9.43
CA ASN A 41 -0.63 1.98 -9.45
C ASN A 41 0.31 1.06 -8.67
N PHE A 42 -0.20 0.01 -8.03
CA PHE A 42 0.57 -0.88 -7.17
C PHE A 42 1.88 -1.39 -7.81
N TYR A 43 1.81 -1.91 -9.04
CA TYR A 43 2.99 -2.41 -9.76
C TYR A 43 3.99 -1.31 -10.13
N LYS A 44 3.50 -0.11 -10.43
CA LYS A 44 4.35 1.05 -10.70
C LYS A 44 5.10 1.47 -9.42
N ILE A 45 4.44 1.37 -8.27
CA ILE A 45 5.01 1.73 -6.98
C ILE A 45 6.09 0.73 -6.53
N ILE A 46 5.79 -0.56 -6.62
CA ILE A 46 6.72 -1.61 -6.17
C ILE A 46 7.95 -1.71 -7.07
N ASN A 47 7.78 -1.55 -8.38
CA ASN A 47 8.87 -1.61 -9.35
C ASN A 47 9.56 -0.25 -9.56
N PHE A 48 9.31 0.72 -8.68
CA PHE A 48 9.95 2.01 -8.80
C PHE A 48 11.45 1.87 -8.58
N ASP A 49 12.24 2.36 -9.54
CA ASP A 49 13.70 2.34 -9.46
C ASP A 49 14.18 3.54 -8.64
N TYR A 50 14.85 3.27 -7.52
CA TYR A 50 15.38 4.27 -6.60
C TYR A 50 16.83 3.96 -6.30
N PHE A 51 17.60 5.01 -6.01
CA PHE A 51 19.01 4.87 -5.64
C PHE A 51 19.16 4.04 -4.37
N GLU A 52 20.16 3.16 -4.32
CA GLU A 52 20.40 2.26 -3.17
C GLU A 52 20.60 3.02 -1.84
N GLU A 53 21.07 4.25 -1.90
CA GLU A 53 21.27 5.11 -0.72
C GLU A 53 19.95 5.74 -0.20
N ASP A 54 18.85 5.62 -0.96
CA ASP A 54 17.55 6.18 -0.60
C ASP A 54 16.74 5.22 0.29
N TYR A 55 17.24 4.96 1.50
CA TYR A 55 16.61 4.12 2.51
C TYR A 55 15.17 4.57 2.85
N PHE A 56 14.85 5.85 2.66
CA PHE A 56 13.53 6.38 2.92
C PHE A 56 12.49 5.82 1.94
N THR A 57 12.78 5.91 0.64
CA THR A 57 11.89 5.40 -0.41
C THR A 57 11.72 3.89 -0.28
N ALA A 58 12.80 3.17 0.03
CA ALA A 58 12.76 1.73 0.29
C ALA A 58 11.82 1.38 1.46
N ASN A 59 11.95 2.09 2.59
CA ASN A 59 11.10 1.88 3.76
C ASN A 59 9.63 2.21 3.46
N LEU A 60 9.37 3.29 2.71
CA LEU A 60 8.02 3.70 2.35
C LEU A 60 7.33 2.64 1.48
N ILE A 61 8.02 2.11 0.45
CA ILE A 61 7.49 1.04 -0.41
C ILE A 61 7.24 -0.23 0.42
N LYS A 62 8.14 -0.55 1.37
CA LYS A 62 7.96 -1.69 2.27
C LYS A 62 6.73 -1.53 3.17
N ILE A 63 6.55 -0.39 3.81
CA ILE A 63 5.38 -0.10 4.66
C ILE A 63 4.09 -0.19 3.85
N TYR A 64 4.08 0.38 2.63
CA TYR A 64 2.93 0.29 1.74
C TYR A 64 2.60 -1.16 1.38
N ARG A 65 3.63 -1.95 1.02
CA ARG A 65 3.46 -3.38 0.72
C ARG A 65 2.85 -4.11 1.91
N ASP A 66 3.42 -3.92 3.10
CA ASP A 66 2.95 -4.58 4.33
C ASP A 66 1.52 -4.14 4.67
N PHE A 67 1.16 -2.87 4.42
CA PHE A 67 -0.21 -2.39 4.62
C PHE A 67 -1.21 -3.03 3.67
N VAL A 68 -0.91 -3.04 2.37
CA VAL A 68 -1.80 -3.63 1.34
C VAL A 68 -2.09 -5.10 1.65
N PHE A 69 -1.11 -5.85 2.14
CA PHE A 69 -1.28 -7.26 2.50
C PHE A 69 -1.87 -7.50 3.90
N SER A 70 -1.90 -6.49 4.76
CA SER A 70 -2.47 -6.60 6.10
C SER A 70 -3.99 -6.36 6.15
N ILE A 71 -4.59 -5.92 5.04
CA ILE A 71 -5.97 -5.44 5.02
C ILE A 71 -6.96 -6.55 4.74
N ASP A 72 -8.09 -6.50 5.43
CA ASP A 72 -9.19 -7.41 5.17
C ASP A 72 -10.14 -6.80 4.11
N PRO A 73 -10.40 -7.49 2.98
CA PRO A 73 -11.25 -6.98 1.90
C PRO A 73 -12.74 -6.87 2.28
N SER A 74 -13.10 -7.21 3.51
CA SER A 74 -14.47 -7.10 4.02
C SER A 74 -14.78 -5.70 4.57
N SER A 75 -13.77 -4.85 4.81
CA SER A 75 -13.93 -3.51 5.35
C SER A 75 -13.81 -2.44 4.26
N GLU A 76 -14.90 -1.73 3.98
CA GLU A 76 -14.94 -0.68 2.96
C GLU A 76 -14.08 0.54 3.34
N GLU A 77 -13.97 0.85 4.63
CA GLU A 77 -13.14 1.95 5.13
C GLU A 77 -11.65 1.70 4.86
N GLU A 78 -11.18 0.46 5.07
CA GLU A 78 -9.78 0.09 4.82
C GLU A 78 -9.47 0.13 3.32
N ILE A 79 -10.38 -0.36 2.48
CA ILE A 79 -10.23 -0.28 1.02
C ILE A 79 -10.13 1.17 0.55
N THR A 80 -10.89 2.08 1.16
CA THR A 80 -10.84 3.50 0.80
C THR A 80 -9.49 4.12 1.17
N LYS A 81 -8.96 3.82 2.36
CA LYS A 81 -7.61 4.26 2.77
C LYS A 81 -6.51 3.73 1.84
N VAL A 82 -6.62 2.48 1.39
CA VAL A 82 -5.66 1.92 0.43
C VAL A 82 -5.66 2.67 -0.88
N LYS A 83 -6.84 2.99 -1.41
CA LYS A 83 -6.99 3.76 -2.65
C LYS A 83 -6.40 5.15 -2.53
N GLU A 84 -6.53 5.79 -1.37
CA GLU A 84 -5.90 7.09 -1.10
C GLU A 84 -4.37 6.97 -1.08
N ILE A 85 -3.83 6.01 -0.33
CA ILE A 85 -2.38 5.82 -0.26
C ILE A 85 -1.78 5.45 -1.63
N ASP A 86 -2.44 4.60 -2.41
CA ASP A 86 -2.01 4.25 -3.77
C ASP A 86 -1.85 5.51 -4.63
N LYS A 87 -2.81 6.44 -4.56
CA LYS A 87 -2.74 7.73 -5.27
C LYS A 87 -1.61 8.61 -4.74
N ILE A 88 -1.45 8.71 -3.42
CA ILE A 88 -0.40 9.53 -2.78
C ILE A 88 0.98 9.03 -3.19
N LEU A 89 1.20 7.72 -3.16
CA LEU A 89 2.48 7.11 -3.52
C LEU A 89 2.75 7.16 -5.02
N ALA A 90 1.71 7.03 -5.86
CA ALA A 90 1.86 7.29 -7.30
C ALA A 90 2.36 8.72 -7.55
N LYS A 91 1.79 9.71 -6.84
CA LYS A 91 2.25 11.10 -6.91
C LYS A 91 3.67 11.28 -6.35
N TYR A 92 4.03 10.58 -5.29
CA TYR A 92 5.40 10.57 -4.72
C TYR A 92 6.45 10.10 -5.72
N ILE A 93 6.08 9.12 -6.54
CA ILE A 93 6.95 8.59 -7.58
C ILE A 93 7.07 9.57 -8.74
N ASP A 94 5.95 10.14 -9.18
CA ASP A 94 5.90 11.01 -10.34
C ASP A 94 6.46 12.42 -10.10
N ASP A 95 6.29 12.97 -8.89
CA ASP A 95 6.68 14.35 -8.56
C ASP A 95 7.88 14.40 -7.61
N TYR A 96 9.03 14.81 -8.15
CA TYR A 96 10.28 14.97 -7.40
C TYR A 96 10.21 16.07 -6.32
N ILE A 97 9.48 17.16 -6.56
CA ILE A 97 9.35 18.26 -5.58
C ILE A 97 8.56 17.75 -4.39
N PHE A 98 7.43 17.09 -4.68
CA PHE A 98 6.60 16.48 -3.65
C PHE A 98 7.38 15.44 -2.83
N ARG A 99 8.21 14.62 -3.47
CA ARG A 99 9.11 13.67 -2.79
C ARG A 99 10.02 14.35 -1.75
N LYS A 100 10.62 15.47 -2.12
CA LYS A 100 11.54 16.21 -1.24
C LYS A 100 10.82 16.80 -0.04
N GLU A 101 9.65 17.39 -0.26
CA GLU A 101 8.82 17.96 0.82
C GLU A 101 8.29 16.88 1.75
N MET A 102 7.79 15.76 1.21
CA MET A 102 7.35 14.61 2.01
C MET A 102 8.44 14.07 2.92
N LYS A 103 9.67 13.94 2.41
CA LYS A 103 10.82 13.55 3.24
C LYS A 103 11.06 14.53 4.39
N TYR A 104 10.97 15.83 4.11
CA TYR A 104 11.20 16.86 5.11
C TYR A 104 10.11 16.89 6.19
N GLU A 105 8.84 16.78 5.82
CA GLU A 105 7.73 16.77 6.77
C GLU A 105 7.69 15.49 7.61
N LEU A 106 7.97 14.31 7.01
CA LEU A 106 8.01 13.04 7.74
C LEU A 106 9.15 12.97 8.77
N LEU A 107 10.27 13.69 8.55
CA LEU A 107 11.32 13.82 9.57
C LEU A 107 10.88 14.58 10.82
N LYS A 108 9.86 15.45 10.71
CA LYS A 108 9.32 16.22 11.84
C LYS A 108 8.27 15.43 12.64
N VAL A 109 7.69 14.39 12.05
CA VAL A 109 6.65 13.59 12.69
C VAL A 109 7.28 12.80 13.84
N LYS A 110 6.87 13.14 15.07
CA LYS A 110 7.19 12.36 16.26
C LYS A 110 6.11 11.29 16.45
N ILE A 111 6.46 10.05 16.21
CA ILE A 111 5.54 8.92 16.43
C ILE A 111 5.62 8.51 17.90
N THR A 112 4.50 8.64 18.62
CA THR A 112 4.35 8.10 19.97
C THR A 112 4.28 6.57 19.89
N LYS A 113 4.87 5.86 20.86
CA LYS A 113 4.84 4.38 20.92
C LYS A 113 3.43 3.90 21.32
N ASP A 114 2.52 3.79 20.36
CA ASP A 114 1.20 3.17 20.54
C ASP A 114 1.10 1.83 19.82
N GLU A 115 0.10 1.03 20.22
CA GLU A 115 -0.10 -0.39 19.82
C GLU A 115 -0.28 -0.59 18.30
N ASN A 116 -0.65 0.45 17.53
CA ASN A 116 -0.88 0.37 16.08
C ASN A 116 0.05 1.29 15.28
N LEU A 117 1.37 1.06 15.39
CA LEU A 117 2.41 1.85 14.69
C LEU A 117 2.16 2.01 13.19
N LEU A 118 1.71 0.94 12.51
CA LEU A 118 1.50 0.93 11.06
C LEU A 118 0.35 1.87 10.66
N GLN A 119 -0.80 1.78 11.34
CA GLN A 119 -1.94 2.66 11.06
C GLN A 119 -1.62 4.11 11.38
N ASN A 120 -0.89 4.38 12.47
CA ASN A 120 -0.47 5.74 12.84
C ASN A 120 0.48 6.35 11.81
N LEU A 121 1.43 5.57 11.28
CA LEU A 121 2.31 5.97 10.19
C LEU A 121 1.52 6.37 8.95
N ILE A 122 0.52 5.57 8.58
CA ILE A 122 -0.33 5.81 7.42
C ILE A 122 -1.18 7.05 7.58
N ASN A 123 -1.83 7.21 8.72
CA ASN A 123 -2.62 8.41 9.02
C ASN A 123 -1.73 9.66 8.97
N SER A 124 -0.47 9.55 9.42
CA SER A 124 0.51 10.64 9.31
C SER A 124 0.86 10.97 7.86
N ILE A 125 1.06 9.96 7.01
CA ILE A 125 1.32 10.15 5.57
C ILE A 125 0.14 10.85 4.88
N ILE A 126 -1.08 10.43 5.19
CA ILE A 126 -2.31 11.04 4.66
C ILE A 126 -2.42 12.50 5.11
N GLY A 127 -2.22 12.77 6.41
CA GLY A 127 -2.31 14.14 6.94
C GLY A 127 -1.28 15.10 6.34
N ILE A 128 -0.05 14.64 6.07
CA ILE A 128 0.97 15.45 5.39
C ILE A 128 0.57 15.75 3.94
N PHE A 129 -0.03 14.77 3.27
CA PHE A 129 -0.51 14.95 1.90
C PHE A 129 -1.65 15.99 1.83
N GLU A 130 -2.61 15.94 2.75
CA GLU A 130 -3.69 16.92 2.84
C GLU A 130 -3.14 18.34 3.08
N GLN A 131 -2.18 18.49 4.00
CA GLN A 131 -1.51 19.78 4.26
C GLN A 131 -0.79 20.33 3.02
N PHE A 132 -0.18 19.45 2.22
CA PHE A 132 0.46 19.83 0.96
C PHE A 132 -0.54 20.32 -0.09
N GLU A 133 -1.68 19.64 -0.25
CA GLU A 133 -2.76 20.08 -1.15
C GLU A 133 -3.38 21.41 -0.70
N GLU A 134 -3.60 21.59 0.61
CA GLU A 134 -4.04 22.87 1.17
C GLU A 134 -3.02 23.99 0.94
N GLY A 135 -1.72 23.69 1.06
CA GLY A 135 -0.64 24.64 0.79
C GLY A 135 -0.59 25.10 -0.67
N LYS A 136 -0.84 24.18 -1.62
CA LYS A 136 -0.95 24.50 -3.06
C LYS A 136 -2.15 25.37 -3.36
N THR A 137 -3.32 25.06 -2.80
CA THR A 137 -4.56 25.83 -3.04
C THR A 137 -4.48 27.24 -2.45
N ARG A 138 -3.80 27.44 -1.30
CA ARG A 138 -3.56 28.78 -0.73
C ARG A 138 -2.59 29.63 -1.54
N LYS A 139 -1.58 29.04 -2.19
CA LYS A 139 -0.62 29.78 -3.05
C LYS A 139 -1.20 30.25 -4.39
N ILE A 140 -2.30 29.65 -4.86
CA ILE A 140 -2.86 29.93 -6.19
C ILE A 140 -3.86 31.11 -6.19
N TYR A 141 -4.35 31.55 -5.03
CA TYR A 141 -5.16 32.76 -4.94
C TYR A 141 -4.29 33.96 -4.53
N ILE A 142 -3.71 34.65 -5.52
CA ILE A 142 -3.65 36.12 -5.70
C ILE A 142 -2.81 36.34 -6.97
N SER A 143 -3.42 36.20 -8.14
CA SER A 143 -3.07 37.07 -9.26
C SER A 143 -4.08 38.21 -9.24
N ARG A 144 -3.92 39.13 -8.28
CA ARG A 144 -4.54 40.46 -8.38
C ARG A 144 -3.81 41.16 -9.51
N TRP A 145 -4.47 41.23 -10.65
CA TRP A 145 -4.09 42.16 -11.72
C TRP A 145 -4.04 43.56 -11.11
N ILE A 146 -2.88 44.21 -11.25
CA ILE A 146 -2.66 45.64 -10.98
C ILE A 146 -3.43 46.45 -12.02
#